data_AF-A0A816Z0Z5-F1
#
_entry.id   AF-A0A816Z0Z5-F1
#
_cell.length_a   1.000
_cell.length_b   1.000
_cell.length_c   1.000
_cell.angle_alpha   90.00
_cell.angle_beta   90.00
_cell.angle_gamma   90.00
#
_symmetry.space_group_name_H-M   'P 1'
#
loop_
_entity.id
_entity.type
_entity.pdbx_description
1 polymer ?
#
loop_
_entity_poly.entity_id
_entity_poly.type
_entity_poly.pdbx_seq_one_letter_code
_entity_poly.pdbx_strand_id
1 'polypeptide(L)'
;MLDEANNFHPNIKLVRKIGRNVPFLDVLIENRKGTLTTSVYHKEAAEPYVVPFGSDHPGHVFRNTADTAITRAVRYSRTLSEFEEEIRQMKLMFLYNEYSSRHIHRRLTTLFSKYLYKYFILPMLNNPDNNNNNNISHRLIARWGRR
;
A
#
# COMPACT_ATOMS: atom_id res chain seq x y z
N MET A 1 22.53 -21.01 -13.72
CA MET A 1 21.14 -20.72 -13.33
C MET A 1 20.66 -19.30 -13.71
N LEU A 2 21.23 -18.20 -13.20
CA LEU A 2 20.77 -16.85 -13.59
C LEU A 2 21.17 -16.49 -15.04
N ASP A 3 22.38 -16.86 -15.44
CA ASP A 3 22.89 -16.61 -16.79
C ASP A 3 22.15 -17.43 -17.84
N GLU A 4 21.78 -18.67 -17.51
CA GLU A 4 20.93 -19.53 -18.35
C GLU A 4 19.52 -18.93 -18.51
N ALA A 5 18.92 -18.42 -17.44
CA ALA A 5 17.61 -17.76 -17.50
C ALA A 5 17.65 -16.47 -18.35
N ASN A 6 18.77 -15.76 -18.35
CA ASN A 6 19.00 -14.56 -19.17
C ASN A 6 19.17 -14.84 -20.68
N ASN A 7 19.27 -16.12 -21.07
CA ASN A 7 19.30 -16.54 -22.46
C ASN A 7 17.91 -16.91 -23.01
N PHE A 8 16.87 -16.93 -22.17
CA PHE A 8 15.51 -17.32 -22.59
C PHE A 8 14.86 -16.33 -23.57
N HIS A 9 15.04 -15.03 -23.39
CA HIS A 9 14.45 -14.01 -24.26
C HIS A 9 15.41 -12.84 -24.51
N PRO A 10 15.59 -12.37 -25.75
CA PRO A 10 16.59 -11.35 -26.09
C PRO A 10 16.38 -10.02 -25.35
N ASN A 11 15.13 -9.65 -25.09
CA ASN A 11 14.78 -8.36 -24.50
C ASN A 11 14.47 -8.39 -22.99
N ILE A 12 14.53 -9.55 -22.34
CA ILE A 12 14.24 -9.66 -20.90
C ILE A 12 15.54 -10.06 -20.19
N LYS A 13 16.01 -9.19 -19.28
CA LYS A 13 17.20 -9.44 -18.45
C LYS A 13 16.83 -9.43 -16.97
N LEU A 14 17.09 -10.55 -16.31
CA LEU A 14 17.03 -10.72 -14.88
C LEU A 14 18.30 -10.15 -14.26
N VAL A 15 18.15 -9.06 -13.52
CA VAL A 15 19.24 -8.42 -12.79
C VAL A 15 19.15 -8.81 -11.32
N ARG A 16 20.21 -9.43 -10.79
CA ARG A 16 20.32 -9.68 -9.35
C ARG A 16 20.70 -8.38 -8.65
N LYS A 17 19.89 -7.95 -7.69
CA LYS A 17 20.21 -6.83 -6.79
C LYS A 17 20.38 -7.36 -5.37
N ILE A 18 21.47 -6.96 -4.71
CA ILE A 18 21.73 -7.22 -3.30
C ILE A 18 21.93 -5.85 -2.67
N GLY A 19 21.23 -5.59 -1.58
CA GLY A 19 21.35 -4.34 -0.87
C GLY A 19 20.50 -4.34 0.39
N ARG A 20 20.65 -3.26 1.17
CA ARG A 20 19.78 -3.02 2.32
C ARG A 20 18.34 -2.76 1.90
N ASN A 21 18.15 -2.10 0.75
CA ASN A 21 16.87 -1.79 0.15
C ASN A 21 16.82 -2.43 -1.25
N VAL A 22 15.83 -3.26 -1.51
CA VAL A 22 15.65 -3.92 -2.81
C VAL A 22 14.21 -3.74 -3.27
N PRO A 23 13.98 -3.00 -4.36
CA PRO A 23 12.67 -2.97 -4.99
C PRO A 23 12.42 -4.29 -5.73
N PHE A 24 11.25 -4.88 -5.53
CA PHE A 24 10.78 -6.05 -6.26
C PHE A 24 9.30 -5.87 -6.61
N LEU A 25 9.02 -5.79 -7.91
CA LEU A 25 7.70 -5.41 -8.41
C LEU A 25 7.22 -4.08 -7.78
N ASP A 26 6.19 -4.17 -6.96
CA ASP A 26 5.45 -3.09 -6.34
C ASP A 26 5.78 -2.92 -4.84
N VAL A 27 6.78 -3.67 -4.36
CA VAL A 27 7.17 -3.76 -2.95
C VAL A 27 8.63 -3.34 -2.82
N LEU A 28 8.90 -2.52 -1.81
CA LEU A 28 10.25 -2.22 -1.36
C LEU A 28 10.55 -3.12 -0.17
N ILE A 29 11.59 -3.94 -0.28
CA ILE A 29 12.07 -4.78 0.82
C ILE A 29 13.26 -4.06 1.44
N GLU A 30 13.19 -3.80 2.74
CA GLU A 30 14.27 -3.19 3.53
C GLU A 30 14.73 -4.16 4.62
N ASN A 31 16.04 -4.30 4.79
CA ASN A 31 16.63 -4.93 5.97
C ASN A 31 16.91 -3.87 7.05
N ARG A 32 16.11 -3.87 8.11
CA ARG A 32 16.30 -3.05 9.31
C ARG A 32 16.96 -3.89 10.40
N LYS A 33 18.29 -3.81 10.48
CA LYS A 33 19.11 -4.45 11.55
C LYS A 33 18.83 -5.97 11.70
N GLY A 34 18.74 -6.69 10.59
CA GLY A 34 18.47 -8.14 10.58
C GLY A 34 16.99 -8.51 10.48
N THR A 35 16.08 -7.53 10.54
CA THR A 35 14.65 -7.75 10.31
C THR A 35 14.25 -7.25 8.93
N LEU A 36 13.61 -8.10 8.13
CA LEU A 36 13.05 -7.69 6.85
C LEU A 36 11.72 -6.95 7.07
N THR A 37 11.60 -5.77 6.48
CA THR A 37 10.40 -4.95 6.43
C THR A 37 10.01 -4.69 4.99
N THR A 38 8.73 -4.47 4.75
CA THR A 38 8.20 -4.13 3.44
C THR A 38 7.54 -2.76 3.46
N SER A 39 7.47 -2.11 2.32
CA SER A 39 6.62 -0.96 2.05
C SER A 39 6.19 -0.94 0.58
N VAL A 40 5.29 -0.03 0.20
CA VAL A 40 4.97 0.17 -1.21
C VAL A 40 6.20 0.78 -1.89
N TYR A 41 6.59 0.23 -3.04
CA TYR A 41 7.65 0.82 -3.84
C TYR A 41 7.09 1.88 -4.78
N HIS A 42 7.56 3.12 -4.64
CA HIS A 42 7.28 4.22 -5.55
C HIS A 42 8.50 4.44 -6.43
N LYS A 43 8.34 4.31 -7.76
CA LYS A 43 9.44 4.59 -8.70
C LYS A 43 9.63 6.10 -8.76
N GLU A 44 10.88 6.56 -8.63
CA GLU A 44 11.21 7.99 -8.61
C GLU A 44 10.77 8.73 -9.89
N ALA A 45 10.83 8.05 -11.04
CA ALA A 45 10.39 8.59 -12.33
C ALA A 45 8.94 8.27 -12.68
N ALA A 46 8.18 7.58 -11.81
CA ALA A 46 6.77 7.34 -12.08
C ALA A 46 5.96 8.59 -11.74
N GLU A 47 5.36 9.17 -12.78
CA GLU A 47 4.30 10.13 -12.59
C GLU A 47 3.14 9.45 -11.85
N PRO A 48 2.41 10.17 -10.99
CA PRO A 48 1.31 9.61 -10.20
C PRO A 48 0.06 9.39 -11.06
N TYR A 49 0.21 8.88 -12.27
CA TYR A 49 -0.90 8.63 -13.19
C TYR A 49 -1.58 7.32 -12.87
N VAL A 50 -2.89 7.42 -12.68
CA VAL A 50 -3.81 6.29 -12.72
C VAL A 50 -4.85 6.58 -13.78
N VAL A 51 -5.81 5.68 -13.97
CA VAL A 51 -6.94 5.93 -14.87
C VAL A 51 -7.64 7.25 -14.46
N PRO A 52 -7.66 8.30 -15.30
CA PRO A 52 -8.30 9.57 -14.95
C PRO A 52 -9.80 9.40 -14.75
N PHE A 53 -10.38 10.01 -13.72
CA PHE A 53 -11.79 9.79 -13.37
C PHE A 53 -12.79 10.24 -14.46
N GLY A 54 -12.41 11.21 -15.29
CA GLY A 54 -13.19 11.68 -16.44
C GLY A 54 -13.06 10.84 -17.71
N SER A 55 -12.24 9.78 -17.72
CA SER A 55 -12.08 8.91 -18.89
C SER A 55 -13.32 8.02 -19.12
N ASP A 56 -13.53 7.58 -20.37
CA ASP A 56 -14.66 6.72 -20.75
C ASP A 56 -14.42 5.26 -20.34
N HIS A 57 -14.48 4.98 -19.04
CA HIS A 57 -14.29 3.65 -18.48
C HIS A 57 -15.47 3.25 -17.59
N PRO A 58 -15.79 1.94 -17.51
CA PRO A 58 -16.83 1.47 -16.61
C PRO A 58 -16.53 1.81 -15.15
N GLY A 59 -17.58 2.13 -14.38
CA GLY A 59 -17.45 2.54 -12.98
C GLY A 59 -16.69 1.56 -12.06
N HIS A 60 -16.59 0.27 -12.43
CA HIS A 60 -15.83 -0.72 -11.69
C HIS A 60 -14.31 -0.53 -11.84
N VAL A 61 -13.82 0.01 -12.96
CA VAL A 61 -12.40 0.26 -13.20
C VAL A 61 -11.88 1.26 -12.17
N PHE A 62 -12.55 2.41 -12.02
CA PHE A 62 -12.16 3.42 -11.03
C PHE A 62 -12.15 2.89 -9.59
N ARG A 63 -13.15 2.05 -9.25
CA ARG A 63 -13.22 1.39 -7.94
C ARG A 63 -12.05 0.44 -7.74
N ASN A 64 -11.75 -0.40 -8.73
CA ASN A 64 -10.69 -1.39 -8.66
C ASN A 64 -9.31 -0.72 -8.57
N THR A 65 -9.09 0.39 -9.27
CA THR A 65 -7.87 1.20 -9.16
C THR A 65 -7.65 1.66 -7.72
N ALA A 66 -8.67 2.27 -7.10
CA ALA A 66 -8.61 2.69 -5.70
C ALA A 66 -8.42 1.51 -4.75
N ASP A 67 -9.17 0.43 -4.96
CA ASP A 67 -9.15 -0.72 -4.08
C ASP A 67 -7.80 -1.45 -4.09
N THR A 68 -7.19 -1.56 -5.27
CA THR A 68 -5.88 -2.19 -5.44
C THR A 68 -4.81 -1.38 -4.72
N ALA A 69 -4.80 -0.06 -4.88
CA ALA A 69 -3.85 0.82 -4.21
C ALA A 69 -3.98 0.72 -2.69
N ILE A 70 -5.21 0.83 -2.16
CA ILE A 70 -5.48 0.74 -0.72
C ILE A 70 -5.10 -0.64 -0.18
N THR A 71 -5.44 -1.71 -0.88
CA THR A 71 -5.09 -3.08 -0.46
C THR A 71 -3.58 -3.29 -0.42
N ARG A 72 -2.84 -2.73 -1.38
CA ARG A 72 -1.37 -2.77 -1.37
C ARG A 72 -0.80 -2.03 -0.17
N ALA A 73 -1.26 -0.81 0.10
CA ALA A 73 -0.84 -0.04 1.27
C ALA A 73 -1.05 -0.83 2.57
N VAL A 74 -2.24 -1.43 2.76
CA VAL A 74 -2.51 -2.23 3.96
C VAL A 74 -1.60 -3.46 4.07
N ARG A 75 -1.33 -4.14 2.96
CA ARG A 75 -0.55 -5.39 2.97
C ARG A 75 0.95 -5.15 3.14
N TYR A 76 1.47 -4.08 2.56
CA TYR A 76 2.91 -3.85 2.50
C TYR A 76 3.41 -3.01 3.66
N SER A 77 2.62 -2.09 4.20
CA SER A 77 3.02 -1.29 5.36
C SER A 77 3.11 -2.14 6.62
N ARG A 78 4.24 -2.07 7.33
CA ARG A 78 4.46 -2.83 8.56
C ARG A 78 3.89 -2.11 9.78
N THR A 79 3.96 -0.78 9.77
CA THR A 79 3.50 0.08 10.85
C THR A 79 2.31 0.94 10.42
N LEU A 80 1.56 1.43 11.41
CA LEU A 80 0.48 2.38 11.15
C LEU A 80 1.00 3.68 10.52
N SER A 81 2.17 4.17 10.94
CA SER A 81 2.74 5.40 10.39
C SER A 81 3.07 5.25 8.91
N GLU A 82 3.67 4.13 8.51
CA GLU A 82 3.95 3.83 7.10
C GLU A 82 2.64 3.72 6.30
N PHE A 83 1.62 3.08 6.88
CA PHE A 83 0.31 3.01 6.24
C PHE A 83 -0.33 4.41 6.05
N GLU A 84 -0.28 5.27 7.06
CA GLU A 84 -0.83 6.62 6.96
C GLU A 84 -0.13 7.48 5.91
N GLU A 85 1.18 7.34 5.78
CA GLU A 85 1.96 8.01 4.73
C GLU A 85 1.56 7.51 3.33
N GLU A 86 1.41 6.19 3.15
CA GLU A 86 0.92 5.63 1.88
C GLU A 86 -0.49 6.13 1.53
N ILE A 87 -1.37 6.24 2.52
CA ILE A 87 -2.72 6.81 2.31
C ILE A 87 -2.65 8.28 1.89
N ARG A 88 -1.69 9.05 2.42
CA ARG A 88 -1.48 10.44 2.03
C ARG A 88 -1.03 10.53 0.57
N GLN A 89 -0.05 9.72 0.17
CA GLN A 89 0.44 9.66 -1.21
C GLN A 89 -0.66 9.26 -2.19
N MET A 90 -1.42 8.21 -1.87
CA MET A 90 -2.55 7.78 -2.71
C MET A 90 -3.63 8.85 -2.85
N LYS A 91 -3.97 9.57 -1.77
CA LYS A 91 -4.94 10.67 -1.85
C LYS A 91 -4.49 11.74 -2.83
N LEU A 92 -3.21 12.14 -2.78
CA LEU A 92 -2.65 13.11 -3.71
C LEU A 92 -2.72 12.59 -5.15
N MET A 93 -2.30 11.35 -5.38
CA MET A 93 -2.39 10.67 -6.67
C MET A 93 -3.83 10.67 -7.21
N PHE A 94 -4.82 10.23 -6.44
CA PHE A 94 -6.21 10.19 -6.90
C PHE A 94 -6.80 11.58 -7.16
N LEU A 95 -6.50 12.57 -6.32
CA LEU A 95 -6.94 13.95 -6.53
C LEU A 95 -6.35 14.53 -7.82
N TYR A 96 -5.08 14.24 -8.10
CA TYR A 96 -4.41 14.65 -9.34
C TYR A 96 -5.06 14.03 -10.59
N ASN A 97 -5.64 12.84 -10.47
CA ASN A 97 -6.37 12.15 -11.54
C ASN A 97 -7.89 12.40 -11.49
N GLU A 98 -8.30 13.54 -10.92
CA GLU A 98 -9.68 14.06 -10.90
C GLU A 98 -10.71 13.22 -10.12
N TYR A 99 -10.26 12.31 -9.26
CA TYR A 99 -11.18 11.59 -8.39
C TYR A 99 -11.73 12.55 -7.32
N SER A 100 -13.05 12.56 -7.15
CA SER A 100 -13.66 13.35 -6.09
C SER A 100 -13.20 12.90 -4.69
N SER A 101 -12.96 13.85 -3.79
CA SER A 101 -12.61 13.58 -2.37
C SER A 101 -13.64 12.66 -1.69
N ARG A 102 -14.92 12.79 -2.05
CA ARG A 102 -15.99 11.92 -1.57
C ARG A 102 -15.80 10.47 -2.02
N HIS A 103 -15.44 10.25 -3.27
CA HIS A 103 -15.16 8.91 -3.79
C HIS A 103 -13.99 8.27 -3.02
N ILE A 104 -12.87 9.00 -2.89
CA ILE A 104 -11.67 8.54 -2.20
C ILE A 104 -11.99 8.19 -0.75
N HIS A 105 -12.65 9.09 -0.03
CA HIS A 105 -13.02 8.88 1.38
C HIS A 105 -13.91 7.65 1.55
N ARG A 106 -14.96 7.50 0.72
CA ARG A 106 -15.87 6.35 0.78
C ARG A 106 -15.14 5.02 0.59
N ARG A 107 -14.22 4.94 -0.39
CA ARG A 107 -13.43 3.73 -0.63
C ARG A 107 -12.49 3.42 0.53
N LEU A 108 -11.79 4.44 1.03
CA LEU A 108 -10.92 4.32 2.20
C LEU A 108 -11.70 3.77 3.39
N THR A 109 -12.81 4.38 3.78
CA THR A 109 -13.62 3.91 4.92
C THR A 109 -14.08 2.47 4.75
N THR A 110 -14.57 2.11 3.57
CA THR A 110 -15.07 0.75 3.28
C THR A 110 -13.97 -0.30 3.42
N LEU A 111 -12.80 -0.07 2.81
CA LEU A 111 -11.69 -1.02 2.84
C LEU A 111 -10.93 -1.00 4.16
N PHE A 112 -10.83 0.15 4.80
CA PHE A 112 -10.25 0.29 6.12
C PHE A 112 -11.02 -0.56 7.13
N SER A 113 -12.36 -0.50 7.15
CA SER A 113 -13.17 -1.38 8.00
C SER A 113 -12.95 -2.86 7.69
N LYS A 114 -12.74 -3.23 6.42
CA LYS A 114 -12.53 -4.62 5.99
C LYS A 114 -11.16 -5.18 6.42
N TYR A 115 -10.10 -4.36 6.36
CA TYR A 115 -8.72 -4.85 6.47
C TYR A 115 -7.99 -4.43 7.76
N LEU A 116 -8.38 -3.32 8.40
CA LEU A 116 -7.70 -2.83 9.60
C LEU A 116 -7.64 -3.87 10.70
N TYR A 117 -8.78 -4.52 10.98
CA TYR A 117 -8.86 -5.51 12.04
C TYR A 117 -7.86 -6.64 11.83
N LYS A 118 -7.80 -7.16 10.60
CA LYS A 118 -6.96 -8.30 10.25
C LYS A 118 -5.46 -7.98 10.29
N TYR A 119 -5.05 -6.85 9.72
CA TYR A 119 -3.63 -6.57 9.47
C TYR A 119 -2.96 -5.69 10.52
N PHE A 120 -3.72 -4.89 11.27
CA PHE A 120 -3.16 -3.97 12.27
C PHE A 120 -3.64 -4.28 13.68
N ILE A 121 -4.95 -4.51 13.89
CA ILE A 121 -5.48 -4.71 15.25
C ILE A 121 -5.16 -6.11 15.78
N LEU A 122 -5.45 -7.18 15.03
CA LEU A 122 -5.18 -8.56 15.48
C LEU A 122 -3.69 -8.77 15.84
N PRO A 123 -2.71 -8.36 15.02
CA PRO A 123 -1.31 -8.50 15.40
C PRO A 123 -0.90 -7.66 16.60
N MET A 124 -1.54 -6.50 16.82
CA MET A 124 -1.30 -5.67 18.00
C MET A 124 -1.87 -6.33 19.26
N LEU A 125 -3.11 -6.83 19.22
CA LEU A 125 -3.76 -7.51 20.35
C LEU A 125 -3.04 -8.80 20.77
N ASN A 126 -2.47 -9.52 19.79
CA ASN A 126 -1.73 -10.75 20.03
C ASN A 126 -0.26 -10.51 20.47
N ASN A 127 0.17 -9.25 20.61
CA ASN A 127 1.51 -8.92 21.09
C ASN A 127 1.50 -8.80 22.63
N PRO A 128 2.15 -9.72 23.36
CA PRO A 128 2.10 -9.77 24.83
C PRO A 128 2.77 -8.58 25.53
N ASP A 129 3.59 -7.80 24.82
CA ASP A 129 4.39 -6.71 25.41
C ASP A 129 3.70 -5.34 25.41
N ASN A 130 2.45 -5.21 24.92
CA ASN A 130 1.89 -3.89 24.61
C ASN A 130 0.68 -3.49 25.48
N ASN A 131 0.96 -2.94 26.67
CA ASN A 131 -0.03 -2.33 27.57
C ASN A 131 -0.75 -1.08 27.00
N ASN A 132 -0.37 -0.59 25.80
CA ASN A 132 -0.92 0.62 25.17
C ASN A 132 -1.95 0.34 24.05
N ASN A 133 -2.31 -0.93 23.84
CA ASN A 133 -3.14 -1.40 22.72
C ASN A 133 -4.57 -0.83 22.66
N ASN A 134 -5.19 -0.58 23.82
CA ASN A 134 -6.59 -0.14 23.87
C ASN A 134 -6.77 1.30 23.35
N ASN A 135 -5.80 2.19 23.60
CA ASN A 135 -5.87 3.58 23.15
C ASN A 135 -5.66 3.73 21.64
N ILE A 136 -4.75 2.96 21.05
CA ILE A 136 -4.45 3.02 19.60
C ILE A 136 -5.63 2.46 18.80
N SER A 137 -6.20 1.34 19.24
CA SER A 137 -7.37 0.73 18.61
C SER A 137 -8.58 1.68 18.63
N HIS A 138 -8.86 2.33 19.76
CA HIS A 138 -9.92 3.33 19.86
C HIS A 138 -9.67 4.55 18.98
N ARG A 139 -8.44 5.06 18.89
CA ARG A 139 -8.10 6.21 18.00
C ARG A 139 -8.28 5.85 16.52
N LEU A 140 -7.92 4.64 16.12
CA LEU A 140 -8.10 4.18 14.73
C LEU A 140 -9.58 4.03 14.37
N ILE A 141 -10.38 3.45 15.26
CA ILE A 141 -11.83 3.34 15.08
C ILE A 141 -12.47 4.74 15.06
N ALA A 142 -12.08 5.65 15.94
CA ALA A 142 -12.64 7.01 15.98
C ALA A 142 -12.26 7.88 14.77
N ARG A 143 -11.05 7.69 14.21
CA ARG A 143 -10.53 8.47 13.07
C ARG A 143 -11.13 8.04 11.74
N TRP A 144 -11.43 6.76 11.58
CA TRP A 144 -11.84 6.18 10.29
C TRP A 144 -13.20 5.48 10.31
N GLY A 145 -13.81 5.30 11.48
CA GLY A 145 -15.12 4.65 11.67
C GLY A 145 -16.31 5.60 11.74
N ARG A 146 -16.12 6.91 11.57
CA ARG A 146 -17.25 7.85 11.46
C ARG A 146 -17.91 7.69 10.08
N ARG A 147 -19.11 7.09 10.11
CA ARG A 147 -20.07 7.00 9.01
C ARG A 147 -20.65 8.37 8.67
#